data_AF-A0A7W5C4U9-F1
#
_entry.id   AF-A0A7W5C4U9-F1
#
_cell.length_a   1.000
_cell.length_b   1.000
_cell.length_c   1.000
_cell.angle_alpha   90.00
_cell.angle_beta   90.00
_cell.angle_gamma   90.00
#
_symmetry.space_group_name_H-M   'P 1'
#
loop_
_entity.id
_entity.type
_entity.pdbx_description
1 polymer ?
#
loop_
_entity_poly.entity_id
_entity_poly.type
_entity_poly.pdbx_seq_one_letter_code
_entity_poly.pdbx_strand_id
1 'polypeptide(L)'
;MLMALKRNQKGLTLIELLAVLVIVGIIAAIAIPAISGTIEKSKTKADTASEQMIEEAALRYFLEEDPTPTTGNTATVAQSDLVTKGYLNKAVVFNDKADRTITGTKGTGGWTVKVAKVPAT
;
A
#
# COMPACT_ATOMS: atom_id res chain seq x y z
N MET A 1 32.77 -59.53 18.87
CA MET A 1 33.23 -59.13 17.52
C MET A 1 32.30 -58.02 17.06
N LEU A 2 32.77 -56.77 17.00
CA LEU A 2 31.96 -55.61 16.58
C LEU A 2 32.45 -55.14 15.21
N MET A 3 31.61 -55.26 14.19
CA MET A 3 31.90 -54.75 12.84
C MET A 3 31.76 -53.23 12.83
N ALA A 4 32.85 -52.53 12.52
CA ALA A 4 32.85 -51.08 12.38
C ALA A 4 32.17 -50.67 11.06
N LEU A 5 31.00 -50.03 11.17
CA LEU A 5 30.30 -49.39 10.07
C LEU A 5 31.10 -48.15 9.60
N LYS A 6 31.87 -48.32 8.52
CA LYS A 6 32.62 -47.23 7.89
C LYS A 6 31.65 -46.29 7.18
N ARG A 7 31.33 -45.15 7.80
CA ARG A 7 30.45 -44.12 7.19
C ARG A 7 31.20 -43.42 6.06
N ASN A 8 30.76 -43.66 4.82
CA ASN A 8 31.32 -43.05 3.62
C ASN A 8 30.85 -41.59 3.51
N GLN A 9 31.49 -40.67 4.24
CA GLN A 9 31.19 -39.24 4.15
C GLN A 9 31.87 -38.66 2.92
N LYS A 10 31.19 -38.73 1.77
CA LYS A 10 31.53 -37.88 0.62
C LYS A 10 31.17 -36.44 0.99
N GLY A 11 32.17 -35.61 1.27
CA GLY A 11 31.98 -34.19 1.51
C GLY A 11 31.72 -33.43 0.20
N LEU A 12 30.89 -32.40 0.26
CA LEU A 12 30.77 -31.40 -0.81
C LEU A 12 32.09 -30.64 -0.94
N THR A 13 32.51 -30.38 -2.17
CA THR A 13 33.70 -29.59 -2.44
C THR A 13 33.36 -28.09 -2.38
N LEU A 14 34.32 -27.26 -1.97
CA LEU A 14 34.13 -25.80 -1.97
C LEU A 14 33.85 -25.26 -3.38
N ILE A 15 34.39 -25.90 -4.42
CA ILE A 15 34.19 -25.48 -5.81
C ILE A 15 32.75 -25.74 -6.29
N GLU A 16 32.11 -26.81 -5.84
CA GLU A 16 30.69 -27.08 -6.13
C GLU A 16 29.80 -26.02 -5.48
N LEU A 17 30.06 -25.66 -4.23
CA LEU A 17 29.32 -24.59 -3.56
C LEU A 17 29.57 -23.21 -4.22
N LEU A 18 30.79 -22.96 -4.69
CA LEU A 18 31.14 -21.72 -5.37
C LEU A 18 30.41 -21.59 -6.72
N ALA A 19 30.36 -22.64 -7.53
CA ALA A 19 29.64 -22.62 -8.80
C ALA A 19 28.14 -22.33 -8.61
N VAL A 20 27.51 -22.89 -7.57
CA VAL A 20 26.09 -22.64 -7.25
C VAL A 20 25.87 -21.18 -6.84
N LEU A 21 26.73 -20.62 -5.99
CA LEU A 21 26.62 -19.22 -5.56
C LEU A 21 26.77 -18.24 -6.74
N VAL A 22 27.63 -18.55 -7.72
CA VAL A 22 27.77 -17.74 -8.93
C VAL A 22 26.46 -17.72 -9.73
N ILE A 23 25.85 -18.89 -9.96
CA ILE A 23 24.59 -18.97 -10.70
C ILE A 23 23.45 -18.25 -9.95
N VAL A 24 23.31 -18.49 -8.65
CA VAL A 24 22.30 -17.82 -7.81
C VAL A 24 22.54 -16.31 -7.77
N GLY A 25 23.80 -15.87 -7.71
CA GLY A 25 24.17 -14.45 -7.73
C GLY A 25 23.75 -13.75 -9.03
N ILE A 26 23.98 -14.38 -10.19
CA ILE A 26 23.56 -13.83 -11.49
C ILE A 26 22.03 -13.73 -11.58
N ILE A 27 21.30 -14.77 -11.15
CA ILE A 27 19.83 -14.77 -11.14
C ILE A 27 19.32 -13.68 -10.19
N ALA A 28 19.88 -13.58 -8.98
CA ALA A 28 19.47 -12.60 -7.97
C ALA A 28 19.69 -11.16 -8.46
N ALA A 29 20.80 -10.89 -9.17
CA ALA A 29 21.11 -9.57 -9.70
C ALA A 29 20.02 -9.03 -10.66
N ILE A 30 19.38 -9.91 -11.44
CA ILE A 30 18.29 -9.53 -12.36
C ILE A 30 16.93 -9.57 -11.65
N ALA A 31 16.71 -10.59 -10.80
CA ALA A 31 15.41 -10.83 -10.17
C ALA A 31 15.04 -9.76 -9.13
N ILE A 32 15.99 -9.32 -8.29
CA ILE A 32 15.74 -8.35 -7.22
C ILE A 32 15.17 -7.02 -7.74
N PRO A 33 15.82 -6.31 -8.70
CA PRO A 33 15.29 -5.05 -9.19
C PRO A 33 13.93 -5.22 -9.92
N ALA A 34 13.77 -6.32 -10.67
CA ALA A 34 12.52 -6.61 -11.38
C ALA A 34 11.32 -6.83 -10.42
N ILE A 35 11.55 -7.55 -9.32
CA ILE A 35 10.53 -7.82 -8.31
C ILE A 35 10.26 -6.55 -7.48
N SER A 36 11.29 -5.82 -7.06
CA SER A 36 11.14 -4.60 -6.26
C SER A 36 10.26 -3.56 -6.97
N GLY A 37 10.53 -3.29 -8.25
CA GLY A 37 9.73 -2.33 -9.02
C GLY A 37 8.27 -2.76 -9.20
N THR A 38 8.01 -4.07 -9.29
CA THR A 38 6.64 -4.60 -9.34
C THR A 38 5.91 -4.43 -8.01
N ILE A 39 6.59 -4.68 -6.89
CA ILE A 39 6.02 -4.51 -5.54
C ILE A 39 5.66 -3.04 -5.30
N GLU A 40 6.52 -2.10 -5.66
CA GLU A 40 6.26 -0.66 -5.51
C GLU A 40 5.05 -0.22 -6.33
N LYS A 41 4.97 -0.63 -7.59
CA LYS A 41 3.80 -0.34 -8.45
C LYS A 41 2.50 -0.92 -7.89
N SER A 42 2.54 -2.14 -7.37
CA SER A 42 1.38 -2.77 -6.74
C SER A 42 0.93 -2.03 -5.49
N LYS A 43 1.87 -1.56 -4.67
CA LYS A 43 1.57 -0.71 -3.49
C LYS A 43 0.92 0.60 -3.90
N THR A 44 1.48 1.32 -4.88
CA THR A 44 0.89 2.57 -5.39
C THR A 44 -0.52 2.34 -5.93
N LYS A 45 -0.74 1.26 -6.70
CA LYS A 45 -2.08 0.93 -7.21
C LYS A 45 -3.08 0.61 -6.09
N ALA A 46 -2.65 -0.12 -5.07
CA ALA A 46 -3.49 -0.42 -3.91
C ALA A 46 -3.88 0.86 -3.15
N ASP A 47 -2.95 1.81 -3.03
CA ASP A 47 -3.21 3.11 -2.41
C ASP A 47 -4.18 3.94 -3.26
N THR A 48 -4.02 3.99 -4.59
CA THR A 48 -4.96 4.69 -5.48
C THR A 48 -6.36 4.09 -5.43
N ALA A 49 -6.49 2.75 -5.42
CA ALA A 49 -7.79 2.10 -5.27
C ALA A 49 -8.44 2.43 -3.92
N SER A 50 -7.63 2.49 -2.86
CA SER A 50 -8.08 2.90 -1.53
C SER A 50 -8.54 4.36 -1.48
N GLU A 51 -7.85 5.26 -2.19
CA GLU A 51 -8.27 6.66 -2.34
C GLU A 51 -9.63 6.77 -3.02
N GLN A 52 -9.86 6.01 -4.11
CA GLN A 52 -11.16 5.98 -4.80
C GLN A 52 -12.30 5.48 -3.89
N MET A 53 -12.06 4.43 -3.10
CA MET A 53 -13.04 3.93 -2.14
C MET A 53 -13.42 4.99 -1.09
N ILE A 54 -12.44 5.75 -0.60
CA ILE A 54 -12.67 6.82 0.36
C ILE A 54 -13.39 7.99 -0.31
N GLU A 55 -13.02 8.34 -1.54
CA GLU A 55 -13.65 9.40 -2.32
C GLU A 55 -15.16 9.13 -2.51
N GLU A 56 -15.53 7.90 -2.87
CA GLU A 56 -16.93 7.50 -3.00
C GLU A 56 -17.67 7.56 -1.66
N ALA A 57 -17.06 7.07 -0.58
CA ALA A 57 -17.65 7.09 0.76
C ALA A 57 -17.86 8.53 1.26
N ALA A 58 -16.85 9.38 1.05
CA ALA A 58 -16.90 10.79 1.39
C ALA A 58 -17.91 11.55 0.53
N LEU A 59 -18.04 11.23 -0.76
CA LEU A 59 -19.06 11.83 -1.62
C LEU A 59 -20.46 11.55 -1.10
N ARG A 60 -20.75 10.30 -0.70
CA ARG A 60 -22.03 9.95 -0.06
C ARG A 60 -22.26 10.78 1.20
N TYR A 61 -21.24 10.92 2.04
CA TYR A 61 -21.31 11.78 3.22
C TYR A 61 -21.63 13.24 2.88
N PHE A 62 -20.94 13.84 1.90
CA PHE A 62 -21.19 15.23 1.53
C PHE A 62 -22.57 15.45 0.89
N LEU A 63 -23.10 14.45 0.19
CA LEU A 63 -24.43 14.51 -0.40
C LEU A 63 -25.56 14.36 0.62
N GLU A 64 -25.36 13.52 1.64
CA GLU A 64 -26.38 13.23 2.66
C GLU A 64 -26.36 14.26 3.80
N GLU A 65 -25.18 14.60 4.32
CA GLU A 65 -25.05 15.48 5.47
C GLU A 65 -25.02 16.97 5.09
N ASP A 66 -24.72 17.28 3.82
CA ASP A 66 -24.54 18.63 3.27
C ASP A 66 -23.79 19.58 4.23
N PRO A 67 -22.57 19.24 4.68
CA PRO A 67 -21.89 19.99 5.71
C PRO A 67 -21.60 21.41 5.23
N THR A 68 -21.73 22.39 6.12
CA THR A 68 -21.46 23.79 5.78
C THR A 68 -19.96 23.97 5.46
N PRO A 69 -19.60 24.53 4.30
CA PRO A 69 -18.21 24.84 3.96
C PRO A 69 -17.51 25.69 5.03
N THR A 70 -16.29 25.32 5.38
CA THR A 70 -15.48 26.03 6.40
C THR A 70 -14.55 27.06 5.77
N THR A 71 -14.20 26.91 4.49
CA THR A 71 -13.32 27.86 3.79
C THR A 71 -13.77 27.99 2.33
N GLY A 72 -14.35 29.13 1.99
CA GLY A 72 -14.98 29.32 0.68
C GLY A 72 -16.09 28.30 0.46
N ASN A 73 -16.01 27.54 -0.64
CA ASN A 73 -16.96 26.46 -0.95
C ASN A 73 -16.47 25.07 -0.52
N THR A 74 -15.44 25.02 0.32
CA THR A 74 -14.74 23.79 0.68
C THR A 74 -15.06 23.35 2.11
N ALA A 75 -15.29 22.05 2.29
CA ALA A 75 -15.42 21.38 3.58
C ALA A 75 -14.44 20.20 3.66
N THR A 76 -13.93 19.92 4.85
CA THR A 76 -13.00 18.81 5.10
C THR A 76 -13.65 17.82 6.06
N VAL A 77 -13.39 16.53 5.87
CA VAL A 77 -13.88 15.45 6.74
C VAL A 77 -12.73 14.52 7.13
N ALA A 78 -12.68 14.09 8.38
CA ALA A 78 -11.71 13.11 8.81
C ALA A 78 -12.20 11.69 8.47
N GLN A 79 -11.28 10.77 8.17
CA GLN A 79 -11.66 9.39 7.91
C GLN A 79 -12.32 8.71 9.13
N SER A 80 -11.96 9.13 10.35
CA SER A 80 -12.61 8.70 11.59
C SER A 80 -14.10 9.03 11.62
N ASP A 81 -14.49 10.16 11.07
CA ASP A 81 -15.89 10.61 11.04
C ASP A 81 -16.68 9.78 10.04
N LEU A 82 -16.08 9.47 8.88
CA LEU A 82 -16.68 8.56 7.90
C LEU A 82 -16.89 7.15 8.45
N VAL A 83 -15.99 6.69 9.33
CA VAL A 83 -16.15 5.39 10.01
C VAL A 83 -17.25 5.46 11.07
N THR A 84 -17.23 6.49 11.91
CA THR A 84 -18.20 6.66 13.00
C THR A 84 -19.62 6.83 12.47
N LYS A 85 -19.76 7.55 11.35
CA LYS A 85 -21.05 7.76 10.67
C LYS A 85 -21.44 6.61 9.72
N GLY A 86 -20.63 5.55 9.62
CA GLY A 86 -20.98 4.33 8.88
C GLY A 86 -20.79 4.37 7.36
N TYR A 87 -20.17 5.43 6.82
CA TYR A 87 -19.81 5.50 5.39
C TYR A 87 -18.59 4.64 5.04
N LEU A 88 -17.74 4.35 6.03
CA LEU A 88 -16.63 3.41 5.94
C LEU A 88 -16.71 2.37 7.06
N ASN A 89 -16.43 1.11 6.75
CA ASN A 89 -16.38 0.06 7.78
C ASN A 89 -15.14 0.17 8.68
N LYS A 90 -14.06 0.75 8.15
CA LYS A 90 -12.78 0.89 8.85
C LYS A 90 -11.94 2.00 8.21
N ALA A 91 -11.11 2.64 9.02
CA ALA A 91 -10.06 3.53 8.54
C ALA A 91 -9.05 2.77 7.67
N VAL A 92 -8.78 3.31 6.49
CA VAL A 92 -7.86 2.72 5.52
C VAL A 92 -6.45 3.20 5.81
N VAL A 93 -5.51 2.26 5.88
CA VAL A 93 -4.09 2.53 6.09
C VAL A 93 -3.37 2.36 4.76
N PHE A 94 -2.69 3.43 4.30
CA PHE A 94 -1.96 3.43 3.04
C PHE A 94 -0.58 2.79 3.17
N ASN A 95 -0.11 2.19 2.07
CA ASN A 95 1.20 1.56 2.01
C ASN A 95 2.33 2.59 2.11
N ASP A 96 2.11 3.80 1.59
CA ASP A 96 3.05 4.91 1.70
C ASP A 96 3.09 5.59 3.09
N LYS A 97 2.21 5.17 4.01
CA LYS A 97 2.07 5.67 5.39
C LYS A 97 1.86 7.18 5.51
N ALA A 98 1.49 7.85 4.44
CA ALA A 98 1.22 9.27 4.49
C ALA A 98 -0.27 9.52 4.75
N ASP A 99 -0.56 10.52 5.56
CA ASP A 99 -1.93 10.91 5.84
C ASP A 99 -2.61 11.44 4.59
N ARG A 100 -3.94 11.29 4.54
CA ARG A 100 -4.79 11.82 3.46
C ARG A 100 -5.76 12.86 4.02
N THR A 101 -5.86 13.98 3.33
CA THR A 101 -6.93 14.96 3.52
C THR A 101 -8.07 14.65 2.58
N ILE A 102 -9.30 14.63 3.11
CA ILE A 102 -10.51 14.41 2.33
C ILE A 102 -11.26 15.74 2.27
N THR A 103 -11.43 16.25 1.06
CA THR A 103 -11.95 17.60 0.82
C THR A 103 -13.13 17.55 -0.14
N GLY A 104 -14.28 18.04 0.30
CA GLY A 104 -15.47 18.27 -0.53
C GLY A 104 -15.52 19.73 -0.99
N THR A 105 -15.85 19.99 -2.26
CA THR A 105 -16.07 21.33 -2.82
C THR A 105 -17.50 21.42 -3.35
N LYS A 106 -18.27 22.39 -2.87
CA LYS A 106 -19.65 22.63 -3.30
C LYS A 106 -19.67 23.51 -4.55
N GLY A 107 -20.05 22.93 -5.67
CA GLY A 107 -20.30 23.64 -6.92
C GLY A 107 -21.79 23.87 -7.16
N THR A 108 -22.11 24.56 -8.26
CA THR A 108 -23.50 24.80 -8.70
C THR A 108 -24.27 23.50 -9.01
N GLY A 109 -23.54 22.40 -9.29
CA GLY A 109 -24.09 21.09 -9.61
C GLY A 109 -24.00 20.05 -8.48
N GLY A 110 -23.64 20.45 -7.26
CA GLY A 110 -23.47 19.55 -6.11
C GLY A 110 -22.03 19.46 -5.60
N TRP A 111 -21.76 18.43 -4.80
CA TRP A 111 -20.44 18.21 -4.20
C TRP A 111 -19.50 17.42 -5.10
N THR A 112 -18.25 17.87 -5.19
CA THR A 112 -17.13 17.10 -5.72
C THR A 112 -16.16 16.80 -4.58
N VAL A 113 -15.60 15.59 -4.53
CA VAL A 113 -14.67 15.19 -3.47
C VAL A 113 -13.29 14.96 -4.06
N LYS A 114 -12.25 15.28 -3.28
CA LYS A 114 -10.87 14.97 -3.58
C LYS A 114 -10.19 14.42 -2.34
N VAL A 115 -9.54 13.27 -2.49
CA VAL A 115 -8.62 12.71 -1.50
C VAL A 115 -7.21 13.06 -1.94
N ALA A 116 -6.42 13.71 -1.07
CA ALA A 116 -5.06 14.14 -1.40
C ALA A 116 -4.08 13.78 -0.28
N LYS A 117 -2.87 13.39 -0.66
CA LYS A 117 -1.78 13.16 0.27
C LYS A 117 -1.39 14.46 0.98
N VAL A 118 -1.30 14.39 2.30
CA VAL A 118 -0.78 15.49 3.12
C VAL A 118 0.71 15.67 2.80
N PRO A 119 1.17 16.88 2.47
CA PRO A 119 2.59 17.14 2.26
C PRO A 119 3.37 16.78 3.52
N ALA A 120 4.49 16.07 3.38
CA ALA A 120 5.41 15.90 4.49
C ALA A 120 5.99 17.28 4.87
N THR A 121 5.85 17.67 6.13
CA THR A 121 6.52 18.83 6.74
C THR A 121 8.01 18.59 6.90
#